data_AF-A0A7C2NT31-F1
#
_entry.id   AF-A0A7C2NT31-F1
#
_cell.length_a   1.000
_cell.length_b   1.000
_cell.length_c   1.000
_cell.angle_alpha   90.00
_cell.angle_beta   90.00
_cell.angle_gamma   90.00
#
_symmetry.space_group_name_H-M   'P 1'
#
loop_
_entity.id
_entity.type
_entity.pdbx_description
1 polymer ?
#
loop_
_entity_poly.entity_id
_entity_poly.type
_entity_poly.pdbx_seq_one_letter_code
_entity_poly.pdbx_strand_id
1 'polypeptide(L)'
;MLHAGVARRELTPYWGVELTGWGYYIERRWQRIRDPLFATALAVDDGKRTVIVVALDLMVIDDRFTQITRARIHDETGVPPAAIL
;
A
#
# COMPACT_ATOMS: atom_id res chain seq x y z
N MET A 1 -26.32 -8.24 -2.07
CA MET A 1 -26.09 -7.26 -0.99
C MET A 1 -24.65 -6.80 -1.11
N LEU A 2 -24.37 -5.53 -0.87
CA LEU A 2 -23.01 -4.99 -0.93
C LEU A 2 -22.31 -5.28 0.40
N HIS A 3 -21.13 -5.91 0.35
CA HIS A 3 -20.26 -6.09 1.52
C HIS A 3 -19.03 -5.21 1.38
N ALA A 4 -18.51 -4.74 2.51
CA ALA A 4 -17.27 -3.99 2.57
C ALA A 4 -16.42 -4.45 3.76
N GLY A 5 -15.11 -4.56 3.54
CA GLY A 5 -14.12 -4.85 4.56
C GLY A 5 -13.02 -3.80 4.55
N VAL A 6 -12.56 -3.39 5.74
CA VAL A 6 -11.46 -2.43 5.89
C VAL A 6 -10.39 -3.03 6.77
N ALA A 7 -9.14 -2.87 6.36
CA ALA A 7 -7.98 -3.24 7.16
C ALA A 7 -6.92 -2.13 7.11
N ARG A 8 -6.18 -1.96 8.20
CA ARG A 8 -5.07 -1.03 8.27
C ARG A 8 -3.86 -1.70 8.91
N ARG A 9 -2.68 -1.53 8.32
CA ARG A 9 -1.42 -2.05 8.84
C ARG A 9 -0.35 -0.97 8.81
N GLU A 10 0.39 -0.83 9.89
CA GLU A 10 1.55 0.05 9.95
C GLU A 10 2.66 -0.48 9.03
N LEU A 11 3.29 0.42 8.27
CA LEU A 11 4.43 0.16 7.39
C LEU A 11 5.59 1.13 7.63
N THR A 12 5.63 1.79 8.78
CA THR A 12 6.77 2.63 9.18
C THR A 12 8.07 1.85 9.02
N PRO A 13 9.03 2.34 8.22
CA PRO A 13 10.25 1.59 7.95
C PRO A 13 11.13 1.50 9.20
N TYR A 14 12.03 0.52 9.21
CA TYR A 14 13.08 0.42 10.21
C TYR A 14 14.05 1.62 10.14
N TRP A 15 14.82 1.80 11.21
CA TRP A 15 15.76 2.92 11.31
C TRP A 15 16.84 2.88 10.23
N GLY A 16 17.18 4.04 9.70
CA GLY A 16 18.24 4.19 8.72
C GLY A 16 17.78 4.19 7.26
N VAL A 17 16.47 4.06 7.00
CA VAL A 17 15.90 4.29 5.67
C VAL A 17 15.91 5.79 5.36
N GLU A 18 16.36 6.12 4.14
CA GLU A 18 16.42 7.50 3.63
C GLU A 18 15.02 8.06 3.34
N LEU A 19 14.86 9.36 3.56
CA LEU A 19 13.63 10.07 3.26
C LEU A 19 13.53 10.34 1.76
N THR A 20 12.53 9.74 1.11
CA THR A 20 12.24 9.99 -0.30
C THR A 20 11.68 11.41 -0.51
N GLY A 21 11.99 12.05 -1.64
CA GLY A 21 11.45 13.35 -2.04
C GLY A 21 12.37 14.55 -1.84
N TRP A 22 13.50 14.35 -1.17
CA TRP A 22 14.42 15.43 -0.79
C TRP A 22 15.65 15.55 -1.71
N GLY A 23 15.74 14.78 -2.80
CA GLY A 23 16.72 14.97 -3.87
C GLY A 23 18.16 15.13 -3.38
N TYR A 24 18.67 16.37 -3.40
CA TYR A 24 20.04 16.75 -3.02
C TYR A 24 20.45 16.39 -1.59
N TYR A 25 19.50 16.10 -0.70
CA TYR A 25 19.78 15.67 0.67
C TYR A 25 20.06 14.16 0.74
N ILE A 26 21.12 13.72 0.07
CA ILE A 26 21.60 12.33 0.05
C ILE A 26 21.89 11.86 1.49
N GLU A 27 21.60 10.60 1.80
CA GLU A 27 21.78 10.00 3.14
C GLU A 27 20.94 10.65 4.26
N ARG A 28 19.97 11.52 3.91
CA ARG A 28 19.05 12.09 4.89
C ARG A 28 18.07 11.03 5.35
N ARG A 29 18.37 10.45 6.52
CA ARG A 29 17.54 9.44 7.18
C ARG A 29 16.60 10.08 8.19
N TRP A 30 15.48 9.41 8.47
CA TRP A 30 14.57 9.84 9.52
C TRP A 30 15.23 9.70 10.89
N GLN A 31 14.99 10.65 11.79
CA GLN A 31 15.54 10.65 13.15
C GLN A 31 14.48 10.32 14.20
N ARG A 32 13.21 10.65 13.91
CA ARG A 32 12.05 10.41 14.77
C ARG A 32 10.83 10.14 13.90
N ILE A 33 9.92 9.34 14.41
CA ILE A 33 8.60 9.12 13.82
C ILE A 33 7.66 10.12 14.49
N ARG A 34 7.06 11.03 13.70
CA ARG A 34 6.00 11.92 14.21
C ARG A 34 4.67 11.17 14.21
N ASP A 35 4.32 10.62 13.06
CA ASP A 35 3.15 9.80 12.83
C ASP A 35 3.59 8.51 12.10
N PRO A 36 3.05 7.34 12.45
CA PRO A 36 3.35 6.11 11.72
C PRO A 36 2.81 6.17 10.29
N LEU A 37 3.45 5.43 9.38
CA LEU A 37 2.98 5.24 8.01
C LEU A 37 2.10 4.01 7.93
N PHE A 38 1.06 4.02 7.11
CA PHE A 38 0.11 2.91 7.02
C PHE A 38 -0.25 2.52 5.59
N ALA A 39 -0.64 1.25 5.47
CA ALA A 39 -1.35 0.68 4.34
C ALA A 39 -2.78 0.48 4.80
N THR A 40 -3.72 1.11 4.11
CA THR A 40 -5.15 0.98 4.38
C THR A 40 -5.82 0.36 3.17
N ALA A 41 -6.43 -0.80 3.35
CA ALA A 41 -7.16 -1.49 2.31
C ALA A 41 -8.67 -1.36 2.54
N LEU A 42 -9.40 -1.03 1.48
CA LEU A 42 -10.85 -1.14 1.39
C LEU A 42 -11.19 -2.19 0.32
N ALA A 43 -11.82 -3.28 0.73
CA ALA A 43 -12.39 -4.27 -0.17
C ALA A 43 -13.90 -4.07 -0.25
N VAL A 44 -14.46 -4.08 -1.45
CA VAL A 44 -15.90 -3.97 -1.69
C VAL A 44 -16.34 -5.12 -2.59
N ASP A 45 -17.41 -5.81 -2.22
CA ASP A 45 -17.96 -6.97 -2.92
C ASP A 45 -19.46 -6.78 -3.18
N ASP A 46 -19.88 -6.91 -4.44
CA ASP A 46 -21.29 -6.75 -4.86
C ASP A 46 -22.06 -8.08 -4.95
N GLY A 47 -21.43 -9.19 -4.58
CA GLY A 47 -21.91 -10.57 -4.70
C GLY A 47 -21.48 -11.26 -6.00
N LYS A 48 -20.81 -10.57 -6.92
CA LYS A 48 -20.29 -11.10 -8.19
C LYS A 48 -18.81 -10.79 -8.40
N ARG A 49 -18.36 -9.62 -7.94
CA ARG A 49 -17.00 -9.12 -8.09
C ARG A 49 -16.57 -8.44 -6.82
N THR A 50 -15.30 -8.65 -6.48
CA THR A 50 -14.61 -7.91 -5.43
C THR A 50 -13.64 -6.92 -6.08
N VAL A 51 -13.60 -5.70 -5.56
CA VAL A 51 -12.57 -4.70 -5.88
C VAL A 51 -11.85 -4.31 -4.59
N ILE A 52 -10.55 -4.02 -4.70
CA ILE A 52 -9.72 -3.61 -3.57
C ILE A 52 -9.07 -2.27 -3.92
N VAL A 53 -9.09 -1.32 -3.00
CA VAL A 53 -8.31 -0.08 -3.07
C VAL A 53 -7.34 -0.07 -1.90
N VAL A 54 -6.06 0.15 -2.18
CA VAL A 54 -5.01 0.24 -1.16
C VAL A 54 -4.43 1.65 -1.16
N ALA A 55 -4.67 2.39 -0.08
CA ALA A 55 -3.98 3.65 0.20
C ALA A 55 -2.68 3.36 0.96
N LEU A 56 -1.55 3.83 0.43
CA LEU A 56 -0.24 3.72 1.06
C LEU A 56 0.26 5.11 1.43
N ASP A 57 0.70 5.29 2.67
CA ASP A 57 1.39 6.51 3.12
C ASP A 57 2.84 6.54 2.58
N LEU A 58 2.97 6.48 1.26
CA LEU A 58 4.21 6.50 0.49
C LEU A 58 4.16 7.60 -0.55
N MET A 59 5.28 8.27 -0.79
CA MET A 59 5.34 9.39 -1.73
C MET A 59 5.18 8.94 -3.20
N VAL A 60 5.71 7.77 -3.55
CA VAL A 60 5.70 7.25 -4.92
C VAL A 60 5.44 5.74 -4.87
N ILE A 61 4.61 5.29 -5.80
CA ILE A 61 4.32 3.88 -6.08
C ILE A 61 4.62 3.69 -7.57
N ASP A 62 5.69 2.95 -7.88
CA ASP A 62 6.07 2.71 -9.27
C ASP A 62 5.38 1.48 -9.87
N ASP A 63 5.40 1.36 -11.20
CA ASP A 63 4.72 0.28 -11.92
C ASP A 63 5.20 -1.11 -11.46
N ARG A 64 6.51 -1.29 -11.25
CA ARG A 64 7.04 -2.58 -10.81
C ARG A 64 6.50 -2.97 -9.45
N PHE A 65 6.47 -2.04 -8.49
CA PHE A 65 5.89 -2.25 -7.18
C PHE A 65 4.40 -2.58 -7.28
N THR A 66 3.65 -1.84 -8.11
CA THR A 66 2.22 -2.10 -8.37
C THR A 66 2.00 -3.50 -8.92
N GLN A 67 2.74 -3.93 -9.95
CA GLN A 67 2.59 -5.27 -10.54
C GLN A 67 2.87 -6.38 -9.52
N ILE A 68 3.97 -6.28 -8.76
CA ILE A 68 4.34 -7.28 -7.74
C ILE A 68 3.28 -7.34 -6.64
N THR A 69 2.81 -6.18 -6.18
CA THR A 69 1.81 -6.10 -5.10
C THR A 69 0.47 -6.68 -5.54
N ARG A 70 0.00 -6.35 -6.75
CA ARG A 70 -1.22 -6.92 -7.33
C ARG A 70 -1.14 -8.43 -7.50
N ALA A 71 -0.01 -8.94 -7.99
CA ALA A 71 0.21 -10.38 -8.14
C ALA A 71 0.11 -11.10 -6.79
N ARG A 72 0.78 -10.58 -5.74
CA ARG A 72 0.71 -11.18 -4.40
C ARG A 72 -0.69 -11.14 -3.80
N ILE A 73 -1.40 -10.01 -3.91
CA ILE A 73 -2.78 -9.92 -3.44
C ILE A 73 -3.67 -10.90 -4.21
N HIS A 74 -3.49 -11.02 -5.52
CA HIS A 74 -4.21 -12.01 -6.33
C HIS A 74 -3.94 -13.44 -5.85
N ASP A 75 -2.68 -13.80 -5.63
CA ASP A 75 -2.29 -15.14 -5.18
C ASP A 75 -2.91 -15.50 -3.81
N GLU A 76 -3.05 -14.51 -2.92
CA GLU A 76 -3.62 -14.72 -1.57
C GLU A 76 -5.16 -14.67 -1.53
N THR A 77 -5.80 -13.92 -2.43
CA THR A 77 -7.25 -13.61 -2.33
C THR A 77 -8.09 -14.10 -3.50
N GLY A 78 -7.46 -14.43 -4.63
CA GLY A 78 -8.12 -14.73 -5.90
C GLY A 78 -8.69 -13.49 -6.64
N VAL A 79 -8.64 -12.29 -6.06
CA VAL A 79 -9.13 -11.07 -6.71
C VAL A 79 -8.27 -10.77 -7.94
N PRO A 80 -8.86 -10.52 -9.13
CA PRO A 80 -8.08 -10.25 -10.34
C PRO A 80 -7.16 -9.03 -10.16
N PRO A 81 -5.90 -9.04 -10.67
CA PRO A 81 -4.98 -7.91 -10.57
C PRO A 81 -5.55 -6.57 -11.05
N ALA A 82 -6.38 -6.60 -12.09
CA ALA A 82 -7.03 -5.41 -12.66
C ALA A 82 -8.12 -4.80 -11.75
N ALA A 83 -8.58 -5.53 -10.73
CA ALA A 83 -9.58 -5.08 -9.75
C ALA A 83 -8.95 -4.54 -8.45
N ILE A 84 -7.62 -4.40 -8.41
CA ILE A 84 -6.86 -3.92 -7.26
C ILE A 84 -6.22 -2.57 -7.63
N LEU A 85 -6.64 -1.49 -6.98
CA LEU A 85 -6.05 -0.16 -7.13
C LEU A 85 -4.96 0.08 -6.09
#